data_AF-A0AA40ETV4-F1
#
_entry.id   AF-A0AA40ETV4-F1
#
_cell.length_a   1.000
_cell.length_b   1.000
_cell.length_c   1.000
_cell.angle_alpha   90.00
_cell.angle_beta   90.00
_cell.angle_gamma   90.00
#
_symmetry.space_group_name_H-M   'P 1'
#
loop_
_entity.id
_entity.type
_entity.pdbx_description
1 polymer ?
#
loop_
_entity_poly.entity_id
_entity_poly.type
_entity_poly.pdbx_seq_one_letter_code
_entity_poly.pdbx_strand_id
1 'polypeptide(L)'
;MPSLLRAFRSGCKSYISSALLRKSAALLASPTFGRWNHNHMAMRHHMQPNSTAIRTAHTAGILHNGDDPLTPAEREKRRERKRGKWSDEEKEHLIKLTRYRRRIDIESIARQICREPGAVRYRLRLMAKEKSAELRNDAGSFSVAFLDRDLGKEEQSVLEARMCQIIDELLEERNTTTQWRAILSAKSTEAWVATILPFIPTRVKHILAAPSPPTAADWRSLAWQDTSLFGVYAWVLKRGRGPNLNPLRVENYVYIGSATNRTTGHFATLLTMEPASSEIGDVTGARELVVFAEAIFTIWFGALTETESASVTGRAGRHRRLHSLSPWDHPQQFNYKGLCSHNPLVLNLKSHQEPTHLPEDTETNQQ
;
A
#
# COMPACT_ATOMS: atom_id res chain seq x y z
N MET A 1 50.13 4.37 15.72
CA MET A 1 50.09 5.82 15.50
C MET A 1 51.51 6.28 15.21
N PRO A 2 51.81 6.90 14.05
CA PRO A 2 51.02 6.97 12.79
C PRO A 2 51.15 5.60 12.04
N SER A 3 51.36 5.38 10.73
CA SER A 3 51.34 6.20 9.49
C SER A 3 51.01 5.38 8.21
N LEU A 4 49.72 5.37 7.82
CA LEU A 4 49.17 5.54 6.46
C LEU A 4 49.92 5.03 5.18
N LEU A 5 49.26 4.09 4.50
CA LEU A 5 48.86 4.10 3.07
C LEU A 5 49.87 4.41 1.94
N ARG A 6 50.19 3.37 1.14
CA ARG A 6 50.11 3.24 -0.35
C ARG A 6 50.88 1.98 -0.79
N ALA A 7 50.61 1.30 -1.91
CA ALA A 7 49.40 1.16 -2.74
C ALA A 7 49.62 -0.02 -3.70
N PHE A 8 48.57 -0.71 -4.16
CA PHE A 8 48.68 -1.62 -5.31
C PHE A 8 47.48 -1.51 -6.26
N ARG A 9 47.77 -1.37 -7.56
CA ARG A 9 46.82 -1.47 -8.67
C ARG A 9 47.25 -2.62 -9.58
N SER A 10 46.54 -3.74 -9.51
CA SER A 10 46.57 -4.85 -10.47
C SER A 10 45.37 -5.76 -10.16
N GLY A 11 44.73 -6.47 -11.10
CA GLY A 11 44.91 -6.45 -12.54
C GLY A 11 44.49 -7.78 -13.17
N CYS A 12 43.30 -7.78 -13.78
CA CYS A 12 42.73 -8.85 -14.64
C CYS A 12 42.24 -10.18 -14.01
N LYS A 13 41.13 -10.67 -14.60
CA LYS A 13 40.70 -12.08 -14.76
C LYS A 13 40.41 -12.97 -13.53
N SER A 14 39.12 -13.15 -13.26
CA SER A 14 38.53 -14.51 -13.14
C SER A 14 37.01 -14.49 -13.42
N TYR A 15 36.60 -14.82 -14.64
CA TYR A 15 35.19 -15.12 -14.95
C TYR A 15 34.97 -16.61 -14.71
N ILE A 16 34.53 -16.99 -13.50
CA ILE A 16 34.25 -18.38 -13.12
C ILE A 16 32.78 -18.49 -12.69
N SER A 17 32.12 -19.58 -13.11
CA SER A 17 30.68 -19.76 -13.02
C SER A 17 30.17 -19.86 -11.58
N SER A 18 29.53 -18.79 -11.10
CA SER A 18 28.79 -18.78 -9.83
C SER A 18 27.36 -19.35 -9.94
N ALA A 19 27.01 -19.94 -11.10
CA ALA A 19 25.66 -20.46 -11.36
C ALA A 19 25.34 -21.78 -10.65
N LEU A 20 26.34 -22.59 -10.27
CA LEU A 20 26.13 -23.91 -9.65
C LEU A 20 25.87 -23.86 -8.14
N LEU A 21 26.50 -22.93 -7.39
CA LEU A 21 26.31 -22.85 -5.93
C LEU A 21 24.96 -22.24 -5.51
N ARG A 22 24.26 -21.54 -6.41
CA ARG A 22 22.95 -20.92 -6.10
C ARG A 22 21.80 -21.92 -5.92
N LYS A 23 21.94 -23.17 -6.40
CA LYS A 23 20.85 -24.16 -6.32
C LYS A 23 20.63 -24.74 -4.92
N SER A 24 21.69 -24.92 -4.12
CA SER A 24 21.57 -25.55 -2.80
C SER A 24 20.93 -24.62 -1.76
N ALA A 25 21.26 -23.32 -1.78
CA ALA A 25 20.62 -22.34 -0.90
C ALA A 25 19.12 -22.17 -1.22
N ALA A 26 18.74 -22.27 -2.49
CA ALA A 26 17.36 -22.14 -2.96
C ALA A 26 16.43 -23.33 -2.58
N LEU A 27 16.96 -24.37 -1.92
CA LEU A 27 16.17 -25.51 -1.42
C LEU A 27 15.91 -25.46 0.09
N LEU A 28 16.57 -24.54 0.83
CA LEU A 28 16.32 -24.27 2.25
C LEU A 28 15.78 -22.85 2.49
N ALA A 29 16.05 -21.91 1.57
CA ALA A 29 15.38 -20.63 1.54
C ALA A 29 13.91 -20.80 1.13
N SER A 30 13.03 -20.74 2.14
CA SER A 30 11.57 -20.93 2.07
C SER A 30 11.07 -22.39 2.01
N PRO A 31 10.54 -22.93 3.13
CA PRO A 31 9.26 -23.63 3.06
C PRO A 31 8.32 -22.73 2.28
N THR A 32 7.68 -23.23 1.22
CA THR A 32 6.96 -22.38 0.26
C THR A 32 6.04 -21.43 1.01
N PHE A 33 6.28 -20.11 0.88
CA PHE A 33 5.38 -19.08 1.42
C PHE A 33 3.98 -19.48 0.97
N GLY A 34 3.14 -19.90 1.94
CA GLY A 34 2.02 -20.79 1.67
C GLY A 34 1.22 -20.28 0.48
N ARG A 35 0.84 -21.15 -0.47
CA ARG A 35 0.36 -20.75 -1.82
C ARG A 35 -1.03 -20.09 -1.76
N TRP A 36 -1.10 -18.97 -1.04
CA TRP A 36 -2.27 -18.22 -0.61
C TRP A 36 -3.03 -17.87 -1.85
N ASN A 37 -4.21 -18.48 -1.99
CA ASN A 37 -4.90 -18.53 -3.25
C ASN A 37 -5.45 -17.14 -3.59
N HIS A 38 -4.63 -16.32 -4.26
CA HIS A 38 -4.85 -14.90 -4.54
C HIS A 38 -6.13 -14.65 -5.36
N ASN A 39 -6.72 -15.71 -5.92
CA ASN A 39 -8.12 -15.78 -6.31
C ASN A 39 -9.06 -15.10 -5.30
N HIS A 40 -8.83 -15.15 -3.99
CA HIS A 40 -9.76 -14.50 -3.06
C HIS A 40 -9.77 -12.95 -3.14
N MET A 41 -8.67 -12.33 -3.59
CA MET A 41 -8.59 -10.90 -3.94
C MET A 41 -8.91 -10.66 -5.42
N ALA A 42 -8.50 -11.55 -6.34
CA ALA A 42 -8.74 -11.41 -7.77
C ALA A 42 -10.22 -11.61 -8.16
N MET A 43 -10.93 -12.57 -7.56
CA MET A 43 -12.37 -12.80 -7.75
C MET A 43 -13.23 -11.67 -7.17
N ARG A 44 -12.73 -10.91 -6.17
CA ARG A 44 -13.35 -9.64 -5.75
C ARG A 44 -13.25 -8.53 -6.83
N HIS A 45 -12.50 -8.75 -7.91
CA HIS A 45 -12.38 -7.84 -9.04
C HIS A 45 -12.87 -8.44 -10.38
N HIS A 46 -12.96 -9.76 -10.50
CA HIS A 46 -13.72 -10.46 -11.54
C HIS A 46 -14.88 -11.29 -10.96
N MET A 47 -16.03 -10.65 -10.83
CA MET A 47 -17.33 -11.30 -10.97
C MET A 47 -18.17 -10.53 -12.00
N GLN A 48 -18.66 -11.25 -13.00
CA GLN A 48 -19.73 -10.84 -13.91
C GLN A 48 -20.92 -11.81 -13.75
N PRO A 49 -22.12 -11.44 -14.23
CA PRO A 49 -23.35 -11.91 -13.59
C PRO A 49 -23.82 -13.27 -14.09
N ASN A 50 -24.21 -14.12 -13.14
CA ASN A 50 -25.21 -15.16 -13.32
C ASN A 50 -26.20 -15.08 -12.15
N SER A 51 -27.16 -14.16 -12.24
CA SER A 51 -28.27 -14.04 -11.29
C SER A 51 -29.54 -14.58 -11.92
N THR A 52 -29.87 -15.84 -11.62
CA THR A 52 -31.20 -16.40 -11.91
C THR A 52 -32.28 -15.52 -11.28
N ALA A 53 -33.33 -15.21 -12.02
CA ALA A 53 -34.25 -14.13 -11.65
C ALA A 53 -35.19 -14.50 -10.49
N ILE A 54 -34.77 -14.20 -9.25
CA ILE A 54 -35.67 -14.16 -8.09
C ILE A 54 -36.25 -12.73 -7.98
N ARG A 55 -37.54 -12.58 -8.29
CA ARG A 55 -38.30 -11.34 -8.08
C ARG A 55 -38.63 -11.18 -6.59
N THR A 56 -37.79 -10.47 -5.83
CA THR A 56 -38.20 -9.86 -4.56
C THR A 56 -38.52 -8.39 -4.76
N ALA A 57 -39.80 -8.04 -4.70
CA ALA A 57 -40.30 -6.68 -4.91
C ALA A 57 -40.09 -5.80 -3.67
N HIS A 58 -38.88 -5.27 -3.49
CA HIS A 58 -38.60 -4.25 -2.48
C HIS A 58 -38.74 -2.85 -3.08
N THR A 59 -39.83 -2.17 -2.73
CA THR A 59 -40.12 -0.79 -3.10
C THR A 59 -39.10 0.16 -2.47
N ALA A 60 -38.03 0.47 -3.19
CA ALA A 60 -37.09 1.50 -2.80
C ALA A 60 -37.78 2.88 -2.89
N GLY A 61 -37.85 3.60 -1.78
CA GLY A 61 -38.43 4.95 -1.73
C GLY A 61 -37.64 5.91 -2.62
N ILE A 62 -38.21 6.28 -3.76
CA ILE A 62 -37.65 7.32 -4.63
C ILE A 62 -37.82 8.66 -3.90
N LEU A 63 -36.70 9.29 -3.54
CA LEU A 63 -36.70 10.70 -3.14
C LEU A 63 -37.06 11.56 -4.36
N HIS A 64 -38.35 11.82 -4.51
CA HIS A 64 -38.86 12.78 -5.48
C HIS A 64 -38.46 14.19 -5.06
N ASN A 65 -37.34 14.67 -5.60
CA ASN A 65 -37.18 16.10 -5.81
C ASN A 65 -38.31 16.54 -6.76
N GLY A 66 -39.09 17.55 -6.35
CA GLY A 66 -40.26 18.05 -7.09
C GLY A 66 -39.93 18.90 -8.31
N ASP A 67 -38.89 18.53 -9.07
CA ASP A 67 -38.62 19.12 -10.38
C ASP A 67 -39.56 18.48 -11.41
N ASP A 68 -40.39 19.28 -12.08
CA ASP A 68 -41.28 18.79 -13.13
C ASP A 68 -40.51 18.03 -14.22
N PRO A 69 -41.05 16.91 -14.75
CA PRO A 69 -40.33 16.04 -15.67
C PRO A 69 -40.27 16.64 -17.09
N LEU A 70 -39.41 17.66 -17.27
CA LEU A 70 -39.12 18.38 -18.52
C LEU A 70 -39.37 17.54 -19.78
N THR A 71 -40.10 18.07 -20.75
CA THR A 71 -40.42 17.33 -21.98
C THR A 71 -39.17 17.00 -22.80
N PRO A 72 -39.20 15.99 -23.69
CA PRO A 72 -38.06 15.67 -24.56
C PRO A 72 -37.58 16.87 -25.40
N ALA A 73 -38.50 17.71 -25.87
CA ALA A 73 -38.19 18.92 -26.63
C ALA A 73 -37.47 19.99 -25.79
N GLU A 74 -37.89 20.21 -24.54
CA GLU A 74 -37.21 21.13 -23.63
C GLU A 74 -35.82 20.63 -23.23
N ARG A 75 -35.65 19.31 -23.05
CA ARG A 75 -34.34 18.70 -22.80
C ARG A 75 -33.39 18.94 -23.97
N GLU A 76 -33.83 18.77 -25.21
CA GLU A 76 -32.97 19.03 -26.37
C GLU A 76 -32.68 20.53 -26.54
N LYS A 77 -33.68 21.40 -26.42
CA LYS A 77 -33.50 22.87 -26.41
C LYS A 77 -32.54 23.34 -25.30
N ARG A 78 -32.50 22.64 -24.16
CA ARG A 78 -31.54 22.87 -23.06
C ARG A 78 -30.15 22.30 -23.37
N ARG A 79 -30.05 21.16 -24.07
CA ARG A 79 -28.79 20.58 -24.57
C ARG A 79 -28.14 21.44 -25.64
N GLU A 80 -28.90 21.99 -26.59
CA GLU A 80 -28.39 22.89 -27.64
C GLU A 80 -27.74 24.14 -27.04
N ARG A 81 -28.45 24.81 -26.12
CA ARG A 81 -27.89 25.90 -25.29
C ARG A 81 -26.63 25.47 -24.53
N LYS A 82 -26.52 24.19 -24.18
CA LYS A 82 -25.39 23.54 -23.52
C LYS A 82 -24.42 22.83 -24.48
N ARG A 83 -24.33 23.23 -25.75
CA ARG A 83 -23.21 22.84 -26.64
C ARG A 83 -21.97 23.73 -26.49
N GLY A 84 -22.07 24.86 -25.78
CA GLY A 84 -20.97 25.80 -25.50
C GLY A 84 -20.06 25.43 -24.31
N LYS A 85 -19.29 26.43 -23.82
CA LYS A 85 -18.38 26.32 -22.65
C LYS A 85 -19.10 25.77 -21.40
N TRP A 86 -18.35 25.17 -20.49
CA TRP A 86 -18.85 24.72 -19.18
C TRP A 86 -18.80 25.87 -18.18
N SER A 87 -19.93 26.14 -17.49
CA SER A 87 -19.94 27.09 -16.38
C SER A 87 -19.32 26.49 -15.11
N ASP A 88 -19.01 27.31 -14.12
CA ASP A 88 -18.37 26.84 -12.88
C ASP A 88 -19.35 26.08 -11.97
N GLU A 89 -20.64 26.43 -12.00
CA GLU A 89 -21.69 25.67 -11.31
C GLU A 89 -21.87 24.27 -11.93
N GLU A 90 -21.70 24.11 -13.25
CA GLU A 90 -21.70 22.79 -13.89
C GLU A 90 -20.47 21.96 -13.50
N LYS A 91 -19.30 22.60 -13.32
CA LYS A 91 -18.08 21.93 -12.85
C LYS A 91 -18.25 21.46 -11.40
N GLU A 92 -18.75 22.32 -10.51
CA GLU A 92 -18.97 21.97 -9.11
C GLU A 92 -20.08 20.93 -8.94
N HIS A 93 -21.18 21.02 -9.70
CA HIS A 93 -22.21 19.98 -9.69
C HIS A 93 -21.64 18.63 -10.19
N LEU A 94 -20.76 18.64 -11.21
CA LEU A 94 -20.06 17.43 -11.67
C LEU A 94 -19.09 16.87 -10.60
N ILE A 95 -18.40 17.72 -9.83
CA ILE A 95 -17.60 17.30 -8.67
C ILE A 95 -18.51 16.66 -7.61
N LYS A 96 -19.59 17.34 -7.20
CA LYS A 96 -20.57 16.85 -6.21
C LYS A 96 -21.16 15.48 -6.57
N LEU A 97 -21.54 15.28 -7.84
CA LEU A 97 -22.08 14.00 -8.34
C LEU A 97 -21.06 12.85 -8.36
N THR A 98 -19.75 13.15 -8.38
CA THR A 98 -18.70 12.14 -8.56
C THR A 98 -17.84 11.89 -7.32
N ARG A 99 -17.67 12.87 -6.42
CA ARG A 99 -16.79 12.85 -5.22
C ARG A 99 -16.75 11.50 -4.49
N TYR A 100 -17.91 10.94 -4.19
CA TYR A 100 -18.04 9.69 -3.44
C TYR A 100 -18.12 8.42 -4.31
N ARG A 101 -18.33 8.53 -5.62
CA ARG A 101 -18.59 7.40 -6.52
C ARG A 101 -17.28 6.77 -7.04
N ARG A 102 -17.05 5.47 -6.77
CA ARG A 102 -15.89 4.69 -7.28
C ARG A 102 -16.02 4.40 -8.79
N ARG A 103 -17.20 3.96 -9.21
CA ARG A 103 -17.63 3.83 -10.62
C ARG A 103 -18.60 4.98 -10.93
N ILE A 104 -18.53 5.55 -12.13
CA ILE A 104 -19.47 6.57 -12.61
C ILE A 104 -20.40 5.94 -13.65
N ASP A 105 -21.70 6.10 -13.45
CA ASP A 105 -22.68 6.04 -14.53
C ASP A 105 -22.68 7.41 -15.23
N ILE A 106 -22.08 7.45 -16.42
CA ILE A 106 -21.96 8.67 -17.23
C ILE A 106 -23.33 9.10 -17.77
N GLU A 107 -24.23 8.16 -18.08
CA GLU A 107 -25.56 8.42 -18.62
C GLU A 107 -26.49 9.03 -17.56
N SER A 108 -26.40 8.54 -16.32
CA SER A 108 -27.09 9.14 -15.17
C SER A 108 -26.63 10.59 -14.92
N ILE A 109 -25.32 10.85 -14.95
CA ILE A 109 -24.79 12.22 -14.76
C ILE A 109 -25.16 13.13 -15.95
N ALA A 110 -24.97 12.67 -17.19
CA ALA A 110 -25.30 13.40 -18.41
C ALA A 110 -26.75 13.91 -18.43
N ARG A 111 -27.70 13.05 -18.03
CA ARG A 111 -29.12 13.43 -17.86
C ARG A 111 -29.30 14.49 -16.78
N GLN A 112 -28.71 14.31 -15.59
CA GLN A 112 -28.83 15.27 -14.46
C GLN A 112 -28.32 16.68 -14.81
N ILE A 113 -27.18 16.79 -15.50
CA ILE A 113 -26.62 18.11 -15.87
C ILE A 113 -27.06 18.61 -17.26
N CYS A 114 -27.89 17.85 -17.98
CA CYS A 114 -28.38 18.13 -19.34
C CYS A 114 -27.24 18.39 -20.36
N ARG A 115 -26.20 17.55 -20.33
CA ARG A 115 -25.04 17.58 -21.27
C ARG A 115 -24.90 16.22 -21.95
N GLU A 116 -24.24 16.17 -23.10
CA GLU A 116 -24.01 14.90 -23.79
C GLU A 116 -23.00 13.99 -23.05
N PRO A 117 -23.21 12.66 -23.00
CA PRO A 117 -22.33 11.70 -22.31
C PRO A 117 -20.85 11.82 -22.71
N GLY A 118 -20.59 12.05 -24.01
CA GLY A 118 -19.25 12.31 -24.52
C GLY A 118 -18.62 13.58 -23.96
N ALA A 119 -19.38 14.67 -23.84
CA ALA A 119 -18.94 15.93 -23.26
C ALA A 119 -18.67 15.81 -21.74
N VAL A 120 -19.51 15.06 -21.01
CA VAL A 120 -19.27 14.76 -19.58
C VAL A 120 -17.98 13.94 -19.41
N ARG A 121 -17.82 12.87 -20.20
CA ARG A 121 -16.60 12.04 -20.19
C ARG A 121 -15.35 12.83 -20.55
N TYR A 122 -15.46 13.79 -21.48
CA TYR A 122 -14.36 14.70 -21.84
C TYR A 122 -14.02 15.67 -20.70
N ARG A 123 -15.00 16.39 -20.13
CA ARG A 123 -14.74 17.35 -19.04
C ARG A 123 -14.20 16.66 -17.79
N LEU A 124 -14.68 15.45 -17.45
CA LEU A 124 -14.12 14.65 -16.36
C LEU A 124 -12.64 14.29 -16.57
N ARG A 125 -12.22 13.96 -17.80
CA ARG A 125 -10.80 13.71 -18.13
C ARG A 125 -9.97 14.98 -18.07
N LEU A 126 -10.53 16.11 -18.54
CA LEU A 126 -9.85 17.40 -18.51
C LEU A 126 -9.66 17.89 -17.07
N MET A 127 -10.68 17.80 -16.22
CA MET A 127 -10.60 18.11 -14.78
C MET A 127 -9.65 17.18 -14.02
N ALA A 128 -9.57 15.90 -14.41
CA ALA A 128 -8.55 15.00 -13.87
C ALA A 128 -7.13 15.43 -14.26
N LYS A 129 -6.93 15.96 -15.47
CA LYS A 129 -5.63 16.49 -15.95
C LYS A 129 -5.28 17.82 -15.26
N GLU A 130 -6.24 18.74 -15.13
CA GLU A 130 -6.12 20.01 -14.39
C GLU A 130 -5.64 19.73 -12.96
N LYS A 131 -6.40 18.91 -12.21
CA LYS A 131 -6.03 18.47 -10.86
C LYS A 131 -4.72 17.70 -10.76
N SER A 132 -4.36 16.92 -11.79
CA SER A 132 -3.07 16.21 -11.84
C SER A 132 -1.88 17.08 -12.26
N ALA A 133 -2.10 18.36 -12.55
CA ALA A 133 -1.06 19.37 -12.71
C ALA A 133 -0.93 20.21 -11.44
N GLU A 134 -2.04 20.65 -10.84
CA GLU A 134 -2.09 21.27 -9.50
C GLU A 134 -1.29 20.45 -8.48
N LEU A 135 -1.64 19.16 -8.33
CA LEU A 135 -0.99 18.21 -7.42
C LEU A 135 0.48 17.85 -7.75
N ARG A 136 1.06 18.40 -8.83
CA ARG A 136 2.51 18.32 -9.13
C ARG A 136 3.26 19.62 -8.81
N ASN A 137 2.55 20.75 -8.83
CA ASN A 137 3.14 22.05 -8.53
C ASN A 137 3.24 22.23 -7.01
N ASP A 138 2.23 21.80 -6.27
CA ASP A 138 2.16 21.91 -4.81
C ASP A 138 3.03 20.86 -4.09
N ALA A 139 3.30 19.74 -4.75
CA ALA A 139 4.03 18.62 -4.16
C ALA A 139 5.53 18.71 -4.46
N GLY A 140 6.30 19.21 -3.50
CA GLY A 140 7.77 19.21 -3.55
C GLY A 140 8.34 17.80 -3.63
N SER A 141 8.63 17.34 -4.85
CA SER A 141 9.28 16.05 -5.09
C SER A 141 10.74 16.08 -4.64
N PHE A 142 11.21 14.99 -4.03
CA PHE A 142 12.56 14.90 -3.50
C PHE A 142 13.58 14.82 -4.64
N SER A 143 14.52 15.77 -4.67
CA SER A 143 15.68 15.69 -5.57
C SER A 143 16.48 14.42 -5.29
N VAL A 144 16.91 13.71 -6.34
CA VAL A 144 17.72 12.49 -6.19
C VAL A 144 19.01 12.80 -5.42
N ALA A 145 19.65 13.95 -5.69
CA ALA A 145 20.83 14.41 -4.97
C ALA A 145 20.57 14.80 -3.50
N PHE A 146 19.31 15.06 -3.11
CA PHE A 146 18.92 15.23 -1.71
C PHE A 146 18.79 13.86 -1.04
N LEU A 147 18.19 12.87 -1.71
CA LEU A 147 18.00 11.52 -1.15
C LEU A 147 19.30 10.71 -1.01
N ASP A 148 20.33 11.04 -1.79
CA ASP A 148 21.64 10.35 -1.79
C ASP A 148 22.65 10.86 -0.76
N ARG A 149 22.30 11.88 0.05
CA ARG A 149 23.12 12.37 1.17
C ARG A 149 22.84 11.56 2.45
N ASP A 150 23.76 11.55 3.40
CA ASP A 150 23.48 11.02 4.75
C ASP A 150 22.45 11.88 5.49
N LEU A 151 21.68 11.30 6.42
CA LEU A 151 20.70 12.06 7.20
C LEU A 151 21.40 13.10 8.09
N GLY A 152 20.88 14.33 8.08
CA GLY A 152 21.21 15.33 9.09
C GLY A 152 20.73 14.89 10.48
N LYS A 153 21.38 15.40 11.54
CA LYS A 153 21.01 15.05 12.93
C LYS A 153 19.54 15.33 13.24
N GLU A 154 19.00 16.44 12.72
CA GLU A 154 17.59 16.81 12.86
C GLU A 154 16.66 15.82 12.14
N GLU A 155 16.97 15.45 10.89
CA GLU A 155 16.21 14.44 10.13
C GLU A 155 16.22 13.09 10.84
N GLN A 156 17.37 12.70 11.41
CA GLN A 156 17.53 11.47 12.17
C GLN A 156 16.71 11.50 13.48
N SER A 157 16.74 12.58 14.25
CA SER A 157 15.93 12.70 15.47
C SER A 157 14.42 12.78 15.19
N VAL A 158 14.01 13.41 14.08
CA VAL A 158 12.60 13.40 13.63
C VAL A 158 12.16 11.99 13.22
N LEU A 159 13.02 11.24 12.52
CA LEU A 159 12.79 9.85 12.15
C LEU A 159 12.67 8.94 13.39
N GLU A 160 13.60 9.06 14.33
CA GLU A 160 13.60 8.31 15.59
C GLU A 160 12.35 8.61 16.42
N ALA A 161 12.03 9.87 16.68
CA ALA A 161 10.87 10.26 17.49
C ALA A 161 9.53 9.76 16.90
N ARG A 162 9.34 9.86 15.57
CA ARG A 162 8.17 9.31 14.88
C ARG A 162 8.09 7.79 14.98
N MET A 163 9.23 7.10 14.90
CA MET A 163 9.27 5.65 15.03
C MET A 163 8.98 5.21 16.46
N CYS A 164 9.51 5.91 17.48
CA CYS A 164 9.15 5.68 18.87
C CYS A 164 7.64 5.82 19.06
N GLN A 165 7.04 6.94 18.66
CA GLN A 165 5.60 7.20 18.81
C GLN A 165 4.73 6.09 18.21
N ILE A 166 5.08 5.56 17.04
CA ILE A 166 4.35 4.45 16.40
C ILE A 166 4.56 3.14 17.17
N ILE A 167 5.77 2.87 17.68
CA ILE A 167 6.10 1.67 18.44
C ILE A 167 5.43 1.67 19.83
N ASP A 168 5.45 2.78 20.56
CA ASP A 168 4.81 2.95 21.87
C ASP A 168 3.30 2.68 21.79
N GLU A 169 2.64 3.25 20.79
CA GLU A 169 1.21 3.04 20.52
C GLU A 169 0.89 1.60 20.08
N LEU A 170 1.84 0.88 19.48
CA LEU A 170 1.74 -0.55 19.17
C LEU A 170 2.05 -1.45 20.38
N LEU A 171 2.85 -1.00 21.34
CA LEU A 171 3.10 -1.69 22.62
C LEU A 171 1.88 -1.64 23.54
N GLU A 172 1.23 -0.47 23.62
CA GLU A 172 -0.06 -0.27 24.32
C GLU A 172 -1.25 -0.99 23.68
N GLU A 173 -1.06 -1.66 22.53
CA GLU A 173 -2.14 -2.13 21.68
C GLU A 173 -2.73 -3.47 22.15
N ARG A 174 -3.66 -3.41 23.11
CA ARG A 174 -4.16 -4.56 23.89
C ARG A 174 -4.66 -5.79 23.10
N ASN A 175 -5.09 -5.65 21.85
CA ASN A 175 -5.54 -6.79 21.01
C ASN A 175 -4.44 -7.37 20.09
N THR A 176 -3.16 -7.16 20.41
CA THR A 176 -2.07 -8.02 19.93
C THR A 176 -2.27 -9.46 20.43
N THR A 177 -1.79 -10.46 19.68
CA THR A 177 -1.78 -11.85 20.17
C THR A 177 -0.83 -11.99 21.37
N THR A 178 -1.01 -12.99 22.23
CA THR A 178 -0.10 -13.22 23.38
C THR A 178 1.36 -13.41 22.94
N GLN A 179 1.59 -13.99 21.75
CA GLN A 179 2.92 -14.07 21.15
C GLN A 179 3.43 -12.70 20.74
N TRP A 180 2.64 -11.88 20.02
CA TRP A 180 3.06 -10.53 19.65
C TRP A 180 3.36 -9.67 20.88
N ARG A 181 2.57 -9.78 21.95
CA ARG A 181 2.88 -9.10 23.21
C ARG A 181 4.23 -9.54 23.79
N ALA A 182 4.52 -10.84 23.82
CA ALA A 182 5.81 -11.35 24.30
C ALA A 182 7.00 -10.89 23.44
N ILE A 183 6.86 -10.90 22.10
CA ILE A 183 7.89 -10.39 21.17
C ILE A 183 8.12 -8.90 21.40
N LEU A 184 7.05 -8.10 21.36
CA LEU A 184 7.15 -6.63 21.43
C LEU A 184 7.74 -6.18 22.78
N SER A 185 7.30 -6.78 23.90
CA SER A 185 7.85 -6.51 25.24
C SER A 185 9.24 -7.07 25.50
N ALA A 186 9.87 -7.80 24.57
CA ALA A 186 11.24 -8.31 24.73
C ALA A 186 12.33 -7.25 24.52
N LYS A 187 11.97 -6.04 24.05
CA LYS A 187 12.84 -4.89 23.85
C LYS A 187 12.12 -3.60 24.24
N SER A 188 12.86 -2.57 24.63
CA SER A 188 12.31 -1.21 24.74
C SER A 188 12.07 -0.61 23.35
N THR A 189 11.31 0.48 23.31
CA THR A 189 11.03 1.25 22.10
C THR A 189 12.32 1.70 21.39
N GLU A 190 13.29 2.23 22.13
CA GLU A 190 14.58 2.67 21.60
C GLU A 190 15.40 1.50 21.07
N ALA A 191 15.36 0.35 21.75
CA ALA A 191 16.03 -0.87 21.29
C ALA A 191 15.37 -1.45 20.02
N TRP A 192 14.06 -1.27 19.83
CA TRP A 192 13.39 -1.58 18.56
C TRP A 192 13.80 -0.61 17.45
N VAL A 193 13.81 0.70 17.70
CA VAL A 193 14.27 1.72 16.73
C VAL A 193 15.71 1.45 16.30
N ALA A 194 16.63 1.23 17.26
CA ALA A 194 18.03 0.87 17.00
C ALA A 194 18.18 -0.48 16.27
N THR A 195 17.24 -1.42 16.44
CA THR A 195 17.20 -2.67 15.66
C THR A 195 16.75 -2.43 14.22
N ILE A 196 15.76 -1.57 14.00
CA ILE A 196 15.06 -1.44 12.70
C ILE A 196 15.76 -0.45 11.77
N LEU A 197 16.21 0.70 12.28
CA LEU A 197 16.80 1.76 11.44
C LEU A 197 18.02 1.33 10.60
N PRO A 198 18.93 0.43 11.03
CA PRO A 198 20.03 -0.04 10.19
C PRO A 198 19.58 -0.66 8.86
N PHE A 199 18.42 -1.32 8.83
CA PHE A 199 17.91 -2.04 7.65
C PHE A 199 17.08 -1.16 6.68
N ILE A 200 16.85 0.12 7.00
CA ILE A 200 16.12 1.07 6.15
C ILE A 200 17.11 1.82 5.22
N PRO A 201 16.93 1.79 3.89
CA PRO A 201 17.79 2.53 2.95
C PRO A 201 17.75 4.05 3.19
N THR A 202 18.89 4.75 3.02
CA THR A 202 19.01 6.20 3.31
C THR A 202 17.98 7.05 2.56
N ARG A 203 17.69 6.76 1.28
CA ARG A 203 16.63 7.44 0.52
C ARG A 203 15.24 7.32 1.18
N VAL A 204 14.95 6.18 1.82
CA VAL A 204 13.68 5.93 2.52
C VAL A 204 13.66 6.63 3.87
N LYS A 205 14.79 6.67 4.59
CA LYS A 205 14.94 7.45 5.83
C LYS A 205 14.61 8.93 5.62
N HIS A 206 15.11 9.54 4.55
CA HIS A 206 14.76 10.92 4.14
C HIS A 206 13.25 11.09 3.93
N ILE A 207 12.61 10.16 3.20
CA ILE A 207 11.16 10.19 2.98
C ILE A 207 10.38 10.07 4.31
N LEU A 208 10.81 9.19 5.22
CA LEU A 208 10.16 8.97 6.52
C LEU A 208 10.33 10.16 7.48
N ALA A 209 11.46 10.86 7.41
CA ALA A 209 11.76 12.08 8.18
C ALA A 209 11.01 13.31 7.64
N ALA A 210 10.65 13.33 6.36
CA ALA A 210 10.11 14.52 5.69
C ALA A 210 8.80 15.07 6.32
N PRO A 211 8.57 16.39 6.26
CA PRO A 211 7.33 17.01 6.77
C PRO A 211 6.11 16.74 5.88
N SER A 212 6.28 16.14 4.70
CA SER A 212 5.20 15.92 3.72
C SER A 212 5.26 14.50 3.13
N PRO A 213 4.11 13.90 2.76
CA PRO A 213 4.07 12.51 2.32
C PRO A 213 4.67 12.33 0.92
N PRO A 214 5.34 11.19 0.65
CA PRO A 214 5.93 10.91 -0.66
C PRO A 214 4.89 10.84 -1.78
N THR A 215 5.16 11.47 -2.92
CA THR A 215 4.33 11.33 -4.11
C THR A 215 4.58 9.99 -4.80
N ALA A 216 3.67 9.62 -5.69
CA ALA A 216 3.90 8.50 -6.59
C ALA A 216 5.02 8.73 -7.63
N ALA A 217 5.67 9.91 -7.69
CA ALA A 217 6.90 10.12 -8.43
C ALA A 217 8.13 9.75 -7.59
N ASP A 218 8.17 10.18 -6.32
CA ASP A 218 9.25 9.87 -5.37
C ASP A 218 9.34 8.36 -5.11
N TRP A 219 8.18 7.71 -4.96
CA TRP A 219 8.09 6.25 -4.90
C TRP A 219 8.67 5.51 -6.12
N ARG A 220 8.90 6.21 -7.25
CA ARG A 220 9.47 5.66 -8.49
C ARG A 220 10.90 6.15 -8.77
N SER A 221 11.45 7.05 -7.95
CA SER A 221 12.87 7.44 -7.97
C SER A 221 13.71 6.62 -6.98
N LEU A 222 13.06 5.89 -6.06
CA LEU A 222 13.68 4.81 -5.31
C LEU A 222 14.14 3.67 -6.24
N ALA A 223 15.21 2.98 -5.85
CA ALA A 223 15.74 1.87 -6.61
C ALA A 223 14.79 0.66 -6.52
N TRP A 224 14.48 0.06 -7.68
CA TRP A 224 13.90 -1.28 -7.69
C TRP A 224 14.95 -2.28 -7.22
N GLN A 225 14.54 -3.21 -6.35
CA GLN A 225 15.36 -4.32 -5.89
C GLN A 225 14.65 -5.64 -6.16
N ASP A 226 15.44 -6.71 -6.28
CA ASP A 226 14.92 -8.08 -6.31
C ASP A 226 14.22 -8.38 -4.97
N THR A 227 13.00 -8.93 -5.04
CA THR A 227 12.18 -9.25 -3.86
C THR A 227 12.56 -10.61 -3.25
N SER A 228 13.81 -11.03 -3.43
CA SER A 228 14.37 -12.30 -2.95
C SER A 228 14.76 -12.27 -1.47
N LEU A 229 14.87 -11.08 -0.87
CA LEU A 229 15.29 -10.87 0.52
C LEU A 229 14.10 -10.74 1.48
N PHE A 230 14.32 -11.07 2.75
CA PHE A 230 13.38 -10.77 3.83
C PHE A 230 13.26 -9.26 3.96
N GLY A 231 12.04 -8.73 3.87
CA GLY A 231 11.85 -7.28 3.85
C GLY A 231 10.41 -6.83 3.69
N VAL A 232 10.22 -5.52 3.82
CA VAL A 232 8.96 -4.81 3.59
C VAL A 232 9.13 -3.92 2.37
N TYR A 233 8.14 -3.93 1.48
CA TYR A 233 8.20 -3.27 0.19
C TYR A 233 6.97 -2.36 0.00
N ALA A 234 7.19 -1.20 -0.60
CA ALA A 234 6.15 -0.33 -1.13
C ALA A 234 5.94 -0.64 -2.63
N TRP A 235 4.71 -0.90 -3.05
CA TRP A 235 4.39 -1.25 -4.44
C TRP A 235 3.39 -0.26 -5.05
N VAL A 236 3.84 0.47 -6.07
CA VAL A 236 3.11 1.60 -6.65
C VAL A 236 2.14 1.14 -7.73
N LEU A 237 0.97 0.71 -7.27
CA LEU A 237 -0.18 0.35 -8.10
C LEU A 237 -0.74 1.57 -8.85
N LYS A 238 -0.76 1.52 -10.18
CA LYS A 238 -1.65 2.39 -10.98
C LYS A 238 -3.02 1.73 -11.08
N ARG A 239 -4.07 2.51 -10.84
CA ARG A 239 -5.46 2.10 -11.02
C ARG A 239 -5.71 1.73 -12.49
N GLY A 240 -6.14 0.50 -12.75
CA GLY A 240 -6.42 0.01 -14.11
C GLY A 240 -7.46 0.87 -14.84
N ARG A 241 -7.27 1.12 -16.14
CA ARG A 241 -8.08 2.08 -16.92
C ARG A 241 -9.43 1.51 -17.38
N GLY A 242 -10.32 1.19 -16.45
CA GLY A 242 -11.69 0.79 -16.76
C GLY A 242 -12.55 1.98 -17.26
N PRO A 243 -13.41 1.81 -18.29
CA PRO A 243 -14.13 2.91 -18.95
C PRO A 243 -15.11 3.67 -18.05
N ASN A 244 -15.62 3.00 -17.00
CA ASN A 244 -16.61 3.55 -16.06
C ASN A 244 -15.99 3.89 -14.69
N LEU A 245 -14.67 4.02 -14.59
CA LEU A 245 -14.01 4.44 -13.35
C LEU A 245 -13.98 5.97 -13.23
N ASN A 246 -14.21 6.47 -12.01
CA ASN A 246 -14.09 7.91 -11.73
C ASN A 246 -12.63 8.40 -11.92
N PRO A 247 -12.35 9.31 -12.87
CA PRO A 247 -10.99 9.82 -13.11
C PRO A 247 -10.59 10.95 -12.14
N LEU A 248 -11.53 11.57 -11.42
CA LEU A 248 -11.24 12.57 -10.38
C LEU A 248 -10.80 11.94 -9.05
N ARG A 249 -10.76 10.61 -8.97
CA ARG A 249 -10.31 9.84 -7.80
C ARG A 249 -8.92 9.28 -8.03
N VAL A 250 -8.03 9.59 -7.09
CA VAL A 250 -6.60 9.21 -6.96
C VAL A 250 -6.24 7.97 -7.78
N GLU A 251 -5.32 8.16 -8.74
CA GLU A 251 -4.92 7.11 -9.69
C GLU A 251 -3.87 6.14 -9.13
N ASN A 252 -3.15 6.52 -8.08
CA ASN A 252 -2.12 5.69 -7.46
C ASN A 252 -2.66 5.04 -6.18
N TYR A 253 -2.26 3.80 -5.94
CA TYR A 253 -2.29 3.16 -4.64
C TYR A 253 -0.85 2.78 -4.29
N VAL A 254 -0.50 2.83 -3.01
CA VAL A 254 0.76 2.27 -2.51
C VAL A 254 0.39 1.11 -1.61
N TYR A 255 0.69 -0.10 -2.08
CA TYR A 255 0.60 -1.29 -1.24
C TYR A 255 1.84 -1.35 -0.36
N ILE A 256 1.65 -1.48 0.96
CA ILE A 256 2.72 -1.77 1.92
C ILE A 256 2.60 -3.23 2.30
N GLY A 257 3.71 -3.95 2.24
CA GLY A 257 3.84 -5.25 2.90
C GLY A 257 5.07 -6.05 2.52
N SER A 258 5.21 -7.21 3.15
CA SER A 258 6.18 -8.24 2.77
C SER A 258 5.99 -8.69 1.31
N ALA A 259 7.06 -9.23 0.72
CA ALA A 259 7.11 -9.58 -0.71
C ALA A 259 5.95 -10.49 -1.13
N THR A 260 5.15 -10.05 -2.11
CA THR A 260 4.10 -10.88 -2.71
C THR A 260 4.45 -11.22 -4.14
N ASN A 261 4.24 -12.48 -4.54
CA ASN A 261 4.46 -12.95 -5.91
C ASN A 261 3.48 -12.23 -6.87
N ARG A 262 3.95 -11.13 -7.48
CA ARG A 262 3.18 -10.28 -8.38
C ARG A 262 4.07 -9.81 -9.53
N THR A 263 3.61 -10.07 -10.75
CA THR A 263 4.42 -10.00 -11.97
C THR A 263 4.51 -8.63 -12.64
N THR A 264 4.02 -7.56 -12.00
CA THR A 264 3.90 -6.23 -12.62
C THR A 264 4.02 -5.08 -11.61
N GLY A 265 4.36 -3.88 -12.09
CA GLY A 265 4.44 -2.66 -11.27
C GLY A 265 5.83 -2.36 -10.71
N HIS A 266 5.96 -1.24 -10.00
CA HIS A 266 7.24 -0.80 -9.41
C HIS A 266 7.22 -1.06 -7.90
N PHE A 267 8.20 -1.83 -7.43
CA PHE A 267 8.48 -2.10 -6.03
C PHE A 267 9.67 -1.24 -5.58
N ALA A 268 9.53 -0.58 -4.44
CA ALA A 268 10.60 0.08 -3.72
C ALA A 268 10.78 -0.60 -2.36
N THR A 269 12.01 -0.95 -2.01
CA THR A 269 12.34 -1.48 -0.68
C THR A 269 12.13 -0.41 0.38
N LEU A 270 11.44 -0.76 1.47
CA LEU A 270 11.36 0.06 2.69
C LEU A 270 12.37 -0.42 3.74
N LEU A 271 12.50 -1.73 3.86
CA LEU A 271 13.42 -2.42 4.74
C LEU A 271 13.78 -3.77 4.12
N THR A 272 15.06 -4.14 4.15
CA THR A 272 15.54 -5.48 3.76
C THR A 272 16.61 -5.95 4.72
N MET A 273 16.60 -7.25 5.02
CA MET A 273 17.62 -7.93 5.81
C MET A 273 17.88 -9.33 5.26
N GLU A 274 19.04 -9.88 5.62
CA GLU A 274 19.32 -11.32 5.57
C GLU A 274 19.29 -11.84 7.03
N PRO A 275 18.85 -13.09 7.27
CA PRO A 275 18.99 -13.71 8.58
C PRO A 275 20.49 -13.98 8.85
N ALA A 276 20.91 -13.95 10.11
CA ALA A 276 22.33 -14.11 10.46
C ALA A 276 22.89 -15.49 10.08
N SER A 277 22.04 -16.51 10.02
CA SER A 277 22.31 -17.84 9.49
C SER A 277 21.07 -18.46 8.85
N SER A 278 21.18 -19.69 8.36
CA SER A 278 20.04 -20.51 7.94
C SER A 278 19.33 -21.23 9.10
N GLU A 279 19.72 -21.02 10.35
CA GLU A 279 19.08 -21.66 11.50
C GLU A 279 17.65 -21.17 11.73
N ILE A 280 16.81 -22.06 12.24
CA ILE A 280 15.36 -21.79 12.45
C ILE A 280 15.16 -20.59 13.40
N GLY A 281 16.05 -20.38 14.37
CA GLY A 281 16.04 -19.23 15.27
C GLY A 281 16.22 -17.90 14.52
N ASP A 282 17.31 -17.75 13.78
CA ASP A 282 17.62 -16.52 13.03
C ASP A 282 16.57 -16.23 11.94
N VAL A 283 16.12 -17.26 11.22
CA VAL A 283 15.05 -17.14 10.22
C VAL A 283 13.73 -16.73 10.87
N THR A 284 13.45 -17.16 12.11
CA THR A 284 12.25 -16.73 12.85
C THR A 284 12.39 -15.29 13.33
N GLY A 285 13.52 -14.91 13.94
CA GLY A 285 13.78 -13.53 14.38
C GLY A 285 13.73 -12.52 13.23
N ALA A 286 14.26 -12.87 12.05
CA ALA A 286 14.15 -12.05 10.84
C ALA A 286 12.70 -11.89 10.37
N ARG A 287 11.87 -12.95 10.43
CA ARG A 287 10.43 -12.87 10.12
C ARG A 287 9.67 -12.00 11.11
N GLU A 288 9.96 -12.12 12.41
CA GLU A 288 9.31 -11.31 13.45
C GLU A 288 9.64 -9.83 13.30
N LEU A 289 10.91 -9.49 13.01
CA LEU A 289 11.34 -8.12 12.68
C LEU A 289 10.60 -7.60 11.43
N VAL A 290 10.56 -8.36 10.34
CA VAL A 290 9.90 -7.93 9.09
C VAL A 290 8.40 -7.71 9.26
N VAL A 291 7.68 -8.57 9.98
CA VAL A 291 6.24 -8.37 10.21
C VAL A 291 5.97 -7.19 11.15
N PHE A 292 6.83 -6.94 12.13
CA PHE A 292 6.71 -5.74 12.97
C PHE A 292 7.01 -4.45 12.18
N ALA A 293 8.04 -4.45 11.34
CA ALA A 293 8.31 -3.36 10.41
C ALA A 293 7.16 -3.15 9.41
N GLU A 294 6.50 -4.22 8.94
CA GLU A 294 5.30 -4.14 8.10
C GLU A 294 4.16 -3.43 8.83
N ALA A 295 3.99 -3.64 10.14
CA ALA A 295 3.02 -2.89 10.95
C ALA A 295 3.37 -1.40 11.05
N ILE A 296 4.62 -1.07 11.37
CA ILE A 296 5.12 0.30 11.50
C ILE A 296 4.93 1.07 10.19
N PHE A 297 5.38 0.53 9.05
CA PHE A 297 5.22 1.18 7.75
C PHE A 297 3.76 1.26 7.30
N THR A 298 2.92 0.28 7.64
CA THR A 298 1.49 0.30 7.30
C THR A 298 0.76 1.44 8.02
N ILE A 299 1.17 1.77 9.24
CA ILE A 299 0.74 2.97 9.97
C ILE A 299 1.31 4.23 9.31
N TRP A 300 2.64 4.31 9.18
CA TRP A 300 3.37 5.49 8.72
C TRP A 300 2.86 6.02 7.37
N PHE A 301 2.59 5.12 6.42
CA PHE A 301 2.17 5.48 5.06
C PHE A 301 0.65 5.57 4.88
N GLY A 302 -0.15 5.54 5.95
CA GLY A 302 -1.62 5.60 5.89
C GLY A 302 -2.23 4.40 5.15
N ALA A 303 -1.60 3.23 5.25
CA ALA A 303 -1.97 2.02 4.52
C ALA A 303 -2.90 1.07 5.29
N LEU A 304 -3.25 1.42 6.53
CA LEU A 304 -4.35 0.82 7.27
C LEU A 304 -5.69 1.00 6.51
N THR A 305 -6.07 -0.02 5.75
CA THR A 305 -7.37 -0.02 5.07
C THR A 305 -8.50 -0.08 6.10
N GLU A 306 -9.24 1.02 6.26
CA GLU A 306 -10.58 0.98 6.84
C GLU A 306 -11.42 -0.07 6.12
N THR A 307 -11.74 -1.17 6.80
CA THR A 307 -12.69 -2.14 6.28
C THR A 307 -14.09 -1.54 6.40
N GLU A 308 -14.70 -1.19 5.27
CA GLU A 308 -16.04 -0.56 5.16
C GLU A 308 -17.16 -1.37 5.88
N SER A 309 -16.88 -2.62 6.26
CA SER A 309 -17.75 -3.51 7.06
C SER A 309 -17.60 -3.37 8.59
N ALA A 310 -16.85 -2.40 9.11
CA ALA A 310 -16.59 -2.24 10.55
C ALA A 310 -17.75 -1.54 11.31
N SER A 311 -18.94 -2.14 11.30
CA SER A 311 -20.10 -1.69 12.10
C SER A 311 -19.91 -1.84 13.61
N VAL A 312 -18.87 -2.56 14.05
CA VAL A 312 -18.49 -2.70 15.47
C VAL A 312 -17.72 -1.46 15.92
N THR A 313 -18.40 -0.58 16.67
CA THR A 313 -17.95 0.75 17.12
C THR A 313 -16.51 0.78 17.66
N GLY A 314 -16.14 -0.18 18.52
CA GLY A 314 -14.79 -0.26 19.10
C GLY A 314 -13.65 -0.47 18.08
N ARG A 315 -13.91 -1.13 16.94
CA ARG A 315 -12.87 -1.39 15.93
C ARG A 315 -12.56 -0.14 15.09
N ALA A 316 -13.58 0.67 14.81
CA ALA A 316 -13.43 1.93 14.08
C ALA A 316 -12.61 2.96 14.89
N GLY A 317 -12.86 3.09 16.20
CA GLY A 317 -12.10 3.98 17.08
C GLY A 317 -10.60 3.65 17.10
N ARG A 318 -10.24 2.37 17.21
CA ARG A 318 -8.86 1.88 17.12
C ARG A 318 -8.20 2.19 15.77
N HIS A 319 -8.88 1.88 14.66
CA HIS A 319 -8.35 2.18 13.32
C HIS A 319 -8.09 3.68 13.13
N ARG A 320 -8.94 4.54 13.71
CA ARG A 320 -8.70 5.99 13.74
C ARG A 320 -7.46 6.34 14.56
N ARG A 321 -7.30 5.83 15.80
CA ARG A 321 -6.12 6.05 16.66
C ARG A 321 -4.83 5.75 15.91
N LEU A 322 -4.71 4.54 15.36
CA LEU A 322 -3.50 4.14 14.61
C LEU A 322 -3.31 4.94 13.30
N HIS A 323 -4.38 5.37 12.63
CA HIS A 323 -4.26 6.21 11.44
C HIS A 323 -3.78 7.64 11.78
N SER A 324 -4.13 8.20 12.96
CA SER A 324 -3.59 9.48 13.43
C SER A 324 -2.12 9.43 13.87
N LEU A 325 -1.45 8.28 13.78
CA LEU A 325 0.00 8.13 13.98
C LEU A 325 0.81 8.22 12.67
N SER A 326 0.14 8.28 11.53
CA SER A 326 0.79 8.70 10.28
C SER A 326 1.22 10.16 10.43
N PRO A 327 2.53 10.50 10.33
CA PRO A 327 3.04 11.85 10.61
C PRO A 327 2.62 12.91 9.58
N TRP A 328 1.81 12.52 8.59
CA TRP A 328 1.22 13.37 7.57
C TRP A 328 -0.30 13.39 7.76
N ASP A 329 -0.76 14.10 8.79
CA ASP A 329 -2.14 14.06 9.33
C ASP A 329 -3.19 14.81 8.46
N HIS A 330 -3.23 14.51 7.16
CA HIS A 330 -4.20 15.10 6.25
C HIS A 330 -4.75 14.08 5.24
N PRO A 331 -6.03 13.64 5.36
CA PRO A 331 -6.67 12.69 4.43
C PRO A 331 -6.96 13.27 3.03
N GLN A 332 -6.34 14.41 2.68
CA GLN A 332 -6.42 15.06 1.37
C GLN A 332 -5.05 15.24 0.68
N GLN A 333 -3.91 15.10 1.40
CA GLN A 333 -2.58 15.36 0.86
C GLN A 333 -1.91 14.15 0.18
N PHE A 334 -2.30 12.93 0.54
CA PHE A 334 -1.71 11.74 -0.10
C PHE A 334 -2.12 11.64 -1.59
N ASN A 335 -1.13 11.80 -2.47
CA ASN A 335 -1.24 11.57 -3.92
C ASN A 335 -1.40 10.08 -4.31
N TYR A 336 -1.63 9.22 -3.32
CA TYR A 336 -1.94 7.79 -3.41
C TYR A 336 -2.96 7.40 -2.32
N LYS A 337 -3.67 6.27 -2.44
CA LYS A 337 -4.31 5.62 -1.28
C LYS A 337 -3.46 4.44 -0.81
N GLY A 338 -3.07 4.42 0.46
CA GLY A 338 -2.38 3.29 1.07
C GLY A 338 -3.27 2.03 1.08
N LEU A 339 -2.63 0.87 0.94
CA LEU A 339 -3.23 -0.46 1.01
C LEU A 339 -2.33 -1.40 1.79
N CYS A 340 -2.90 -2.26 2.63
CA CYS A 340 -2.27 -3.49 3.10
C CYS A 340 -3.17 -4.68 2.74
N SER A 341 -2.63 -5.90 2.72
CA SER A 341 -3.41 -7.11 2.43
C SER A 341 -4.15 -7.66 3.66
N HIS A 342 -3.66 -7.34 4.85
CA HIS A 342 -4.11 -7.87 6.13
C HIS A 342 -3.81 -6.86 7.26
N ASN A 343 -3.93 -7.27 8.52
CA ASN A 343 -3.32 -6.55 9.64
C ASN A 343 -2.15 -7.43 10.16
N PRO A 344 -0.88 -7.00 10.05
CA PRO A 344 0.28 -7.83 10.41
C PRO A 344 0.28 -8.30 11.87
N LEU A 345 -0.26 -7.50 12.79
CA LEU A 345 -0.32 -7.82 14.23
C LEU A 345 -1.42 -8.82 14.60
N VAL A 346 -2.25 -9.21 13.62
CA VAL A 346 -3.26 -10.27 13.75
C VAL A 346 -2.72 -11.62 13.24
N LEU A 347 -1.52 -11.66 12.64
CA LEU A 347 -0.90 -12.91 12.21
C LEU A 347 -0.54 -13.80 13.41
N ASN A 348 -0.95 -15.06 13.35
CA ASN A 348 -0.52 -16.11 14.27
C ASN A 348 0.72 -16.83 13.69
N LEU A 349 1.90 -16.41 14.14
CA LEU A 349 3.19 -16.92 13.66
C LEU A 349 3.35 -18.44 13.91
N LYS A 350 2.66 -19.03 14.90
CA LYS A 350 2.73 -20.48 15.19
C LYS A 350 2.07 -21.38 14.14
N SER A 351 1.28 -20.83 13.21
CA SER A 351 0.58 -21.63 12.18
C SER A 351 1.50 -22.25 11.11
N HIS A 352 2.82 -22.06 11.24
CA HIS A 352 3.86 -22.68 10.41
C HIS A 352 4.95 -23.41 11.21
N GLN A 353 4.63 -23.92 12.41
CA GLN A 353 5.33 -25.13 12.84
C GLN A 353 4.96 -26.25 11.84
N GLU A 354 5.97 -26.94 11.32
CA GLU A 354 5.77 -28.05 10.38
C GLU A 354 4.88 -29.13 11.03
N PRO A 355 4.12 -29.93 10.23
CA PRO A 355 3.39 -31.05 10.78
C PRO A 355 4.38 -31.91 11.55
N THR A 356 4.14 -32.08 12.86
CA THR A 356 4.95 -32.93 13.74
C THR A 356 5.20 -34.23 13.00
N HIS A 357 6.45 -34.56 12.72
CA HIS A 357 6.79 -35.80 12.02
C HIS A 357 6.07 -36.93 12.73
N LEU A 358 5.07 -37.51 12.06
CA LEU A 358 4.52 -38.79 12.49
C LEU A 358 5.72 -39.74 12.56
N PRO A 359 5.87 -40.48 13.67
CA PRO A 359 6.98 -41.42 13.76
C PRO A 359 6.95 -42.31 12.52
N GLU A 360 8.07 -42.47 11.85
CA GLU A 360 8.18 -43.49 10.80
C GLU A 360 7.87 -44.82 11.48
N ASP A 361 6.77 -45.46 11.06
CA ASP A 361 6.38 -46.78 11.55
C ASP A 361 7.53 -47.72 11.21
N THR A 362 8.36 -48.04 12.21
CA THR A 362 9.49 -48.95 12.06
C THR A 362 8.94 -50.33 11.75
N GLU A 363 8.88 -50.67 10.46
CA GLU A 363 8.46 -51.98 9.98
C GLU A 363 9.29 -53.06 10.66
N THR A 364 8.64 -53.82 11.55
CA THR A 364 9.26 -54.88 12.34
C THR A 364 9.54 -56.08 11.44
N ASN A 365 10.59 -56.00 10.63
CA ASN A 365 11.05 -57.10 9.77
C ASN A 365 11.49 -58.29 10.63
N GLN A 366 10.54 -59.19 10.90
CA GLN A 366 10.77 -60.51 11.46
C GLN A 366 10.82 -61.54 10.32
N GLN A 367 12.02 -61.96 9.94
CA GLN A 367 12.32 -63.25 9.32
C GLN A 367 13.80 -63.60 9.43
#